data_AF-E2B265-F1
#
_entry.id   AF-E2B265-F1
#
_cell.length_a   1.000
_cell.length_b   1.000
_cell.length_c   1.000
_cell.angle_alpha   90.00
_cell.angle_beta   90.00
_cell.angle_gamma   90.00
#
_symmetry.space_group_name_H-M   'P 1'
#
loop_
_entity.id
_entity.type
_entity.pdbx_description
1 polymer ?
#
loop_
_entity_poly.entity_id
_entity_poly.type
_entity_poly.pdbx_seq_one_letter_code
_entity_poly.pdbx_strand_id
1 'polypeptide(L)' 'VCKIYEEHLKRRNPNTPTITYDISQLFDFVDQLTDLSCLVYQKSTNTYAPYNKDWIKEKIYVLLRRAAGHSE' A
#
# COMPACT_ATOMS: atom_id res chain seq x y z
N VAL A 1 -2.02 -3.03 -2.18
CA VAL A 1 -0.90 -3.16 -1.21
C VAL A 1 -1.41 -3.24 0.23
N CYS A 2 -2.16 -2.27 0.75
CA CYS A 2 -2.68 -2.31 2.14
C CYS A 2 -3.42 -3.62 2.46
N LYS A 3 -4.36 -4.05 1.61
CA LYS A 3 -5.06 -5.35 1.77
C LYS A 3 -4.13 -6.58 1.82
N ILE A 4 -3.01 -6.55 1.09
CA ILE A 4 -2.03 -7.66 1.10
C ILE A 4 -1.34 -7.70 2.47
N TYR A 5 -0.97 -6.55 3.01
CA TYR A 5 -0.38 -6.45 4.33
C TYR A 5 -1.39 -6.80 5.44
N GLU A 6 -2.63 -6.33 5.33
CA GLU A 6 -3.71 -6.68 6.27
C GLU A 6 -3.96 -8.19 6.30
N GLU A 7 -3.98 -8.85 5.14
CA GLU A 7 -4.10 -10.30 5.04
C GLU A 7 -2.89 -11.02 5.67
N HIS A 8 -1.69 -10.50 5.44
CA HIS A 8 -0.47 -11.00 6.09
C HIS A 8 -0.55 -10.89 7.63
N LEU A 9 -1.05 -9.77 8.14
CA LEU A 9 -1.25 -9.54 9.57
C LEU A 9 -2.34 -10.46 10.16
N LYS A 10 -3.45 -10.67 9.45
CA LYS A 10 -4.52 -11.60 9.85
C LYS A 10 -4.03 -13.02 9.99
N ARG A 11 -3.20 -13.49 9.06
CA ARG A 11 -2.60 -14.84 9.13
C ARG A 11 -1.65 -15.00 10.32
N ARG A 12 -0.94 -13.93 10.70
CA ARG A 12 -0.07 -13.92 11.89
C ARG A 12 -0.86 -13.80 13.21
N ASN A 13 -2.02 -13.17 13.19
CA ASN A 13 -2.84 -12.88 14.37
C ASN A 13 -4.28 -13.43 14.18
N PRO A 14 -4.47 -14.76 14.09
CA PRO A 14 -5.77 -15.35 13.74
C PRO A 14 -6.88 -15.08 14.76
N ASN A 15 -6.52 -14.79 16.01
CA ASN A 15 -7.46 -14.54 17.10
C ASN A 15 -7.76 -13.05 17.32
N THR A 16 -7.17 -12.16 16.53
CA THR A 16 -7.34 -10.71 16.68
C THR A 16 -8.31 -10.20 15.61
N PRO A 17 -9.59 -9.95 15.95
CA PRO A 17 -10.63 -9.59 14.96
C PRO A 17 -10.39 -8.22 14.32
N THR A 18 -9.69 -7.32 15.01
CA THR A 18 -9.33 -5.99 14.51
C THR A 18 -7.85 -5.77 14.72
N ILE A 19 -7.14 -5.42 13.66
CA ILE A 19 -5.69 -5.19 13.69
C ILE A 19 -5.45 -3.73 13.29
N THR A 20 -4.75 -3.00 14.16
CA THR A 20 -4.24 -1.66 13.87
C THR A 20 -2.75 -1.75 13.57
N TYR A 21 -2.27 -0.93 12.64
CA TYR A 21 -0.87 -0.84 12.30
C TYR A 21 -0.51 0.60 11.92
N ASP A 22 0.75 0.96 12.15
CA ASP A 22 1.28 2.25 11.71
C ASP A 22 1.73 2.17 10.24
N ILE A 23 1.72 3.31 9.56
CA ILE A 23 2.17 3.42 8.17
C ILE A 23 3.63 3.00 7.99
N SER A 24 4.48 3.24 9.00
CA SER A 24 5.88 2.82 8.98
C SER A 24 6.00 1.30 8.85
N GLN A 25 5.16 0.55 9.57
CA GLN A 25 5.16 -0.93 9.51
C GLN A 25 4.71 -1.45 8.14
N LEU A 26 3.77 -0.74 7.48
CA LEU A 26 3.38 -1.06 6.10
C LEU A 26 4.52 -0.78 5.12
N PHE A 27 5.29 0.29 5.32
CA PHE A 27 6.43 0.61 4.46
C PHE A 27 7.58 -0.39 4.63
N ASP A 28 7.86 -0.80 5.86
CA ASP A 28 8.85 -1.87 6.14
C ASP A 28 8.46 -3.18 5.44
N PHE A 29 7.17 -3.53 5.46
CA PHE A 29 6.67 -4.69 4.72
C PHE A 29 6.88 -4.55 3.21
N VAL A 30 6.62 -3.38 2.64
CA VAL A 30 6.85 -3.12 1.21
C VAL A 30 8.34 -3.21 0.87
N ASP A 31 9.23 -2.77 1.76
CA ASP A 31 10.68 -2.86 1.55
C ASP A 31 11.24 -4.27 1.63
N GLN A 32 10.60 -5.16 2.38
CA GLN A 32 10.94 -6.58 2.46
C GLN A 32 10.56 -7.37 1.21
N LEU A 33 9.70 -6.82 0.33
CA LEU A 33 9.37 -7.48 -0.93
C LEU A 33 10.56 -7.39 -1.90
N THR A 34 11.00 -8.55 -2.40
CA THR A 34 12.13 -8.65 -3.35
C THR A 34 11.93 -7.79 -4.59
N ASP A 35 10.71 -7.78 -5.13
CA ASP A 35 10.32 -6.90 -6.22
C ASP A 35 8.86 -6.46 -6.06
N LEU A 36 8.62 -5.18 -6.31
CA LEU A 36 7.29 -4.60 -6.36
C LEU A 36 7.31 -3.42 -7.34
N SER A 37 6.58 -3.57 -8.44
CA SER A 37 6.33 -2.53 -9.41
C SER A 37 4.87 -2.51 -9.82
N CYS A 38 4.41 -1.40 -10.39
CA CYS A 38 3.08 -1.31 -10.97
C CYS A 38 3.11 -0.56 -12.30
N LEU A 39 2.15 -0.87 -13.16
CA LEU A 39 1.95 -0.25 -14.45
C LEU A 39 0.69 0.61 -14.39
N VAL A 40 0.83 1.92 -14.63
CA VAL A 40 -0.30 2.85 -14.64
C VAL A 40 -0.58 3.30 -16.05
N TYR A 41 -1.82 3.13 -16.48
CA TYR A 41 -2.27 3.55 -17.79
C TYR A 41 -2.22 5.08 -17.95
N GLN A 42 -1.59 5.55 -19.03
CA GLN A 42 -1.47 6.94 -19.42
C GLN A 42 -2.33 7.20 -20.66
N LYS A 43 -3.44 7.93 -20.49
CA LYS A 43 -4.38 8.24 -21.58
C LYS A 43 -3.75 9.10 -22.69
N SER A 44 -2.83 10.00 -22.34
CA SER A 44 -2.19 10.94 -23.28
C SER A 44 -1.35 10.22 -24.33
N THR A 45 -0.66 9.15 -23.95
CA THR A 45 0.24 8.36 -24.80
C THR A 45 -0.35 7.02 -25.22
N ASN A 46 -1.49 6.63 -24.63
CA ASN A 46 -2.10 5.31 -24.76
C ASN A 46 -1.13 4.16 -24.39
N THR A 47 -0.32 4.36 -23.34
CA THR A 47 0.68 3.40 -22.87
C THR A 47 0.53 3.12 -21.37
N TYR A 48 1.28 2.14 -20.86
CA TYR A 48 1.43 1.89 -19.43
C TYR A 48 2.82 2.35 -18.97
N ALA A 49 2.86 3.26 -17.99
CA ALA A 49 4.11 3.70 -17.39
C ALA A 49 4.45 2.83 -16.16
N PRO A 50 5.70 2.33 -16.06
CA PRO A 50 6.15 1.58 -14.90
C PRO A 50 6.49 2.50 -13.72
N TYR A 51 6.17 2.04 -12.52
CA TYR A 51 6.50 2.70 -11.27
C TYR A 51 7.04 1.69 -10.26
N ASN A 52 8.00 2.13 -9.46
CA ASN A 52 8.69 1.32 -8.47
C ASN A 52 8.00 1.40 -7.10
N LYS A 53 8.57 0.67 -6.12
CA LYS A 53 8.09 0.65 -4.73
C LYS A 53 8.02 2.03 -4.07
N ASP A 54 8.95 2.95 -4.36
CA ASP A 54 8.96 4.27 -3.73
C ASP A 54 7.75 5.10 -4.16
N TRP A 55 7.42 5.07 -5.45
CA TRP A 55 6.21 5.71 -5.96
C TRP A 55 4.94 5.09 -5.36
N ILE A 56 4.93 3.76 -5.21
CA ILE A 56 3.81 3.05 -4.58
C ILE A 56 3.63 3.48 -3.12
N LYS A 57 4.71 3.59 -2.34
CA LYS A 57 4.66 4.09 -0.94
C LYS A 57 4.11 5.51 -0.87
N GLU A 58 4.54 6.40 -1.77
CA GLU A 58 4.02 7.77 -1.84
C GLU A 58 2.50 7.78 -2.10
N LYS A 59 2.00 6.95 -3.04
CA LYS A 59 0.57 6.86 -3.30
C LYS A 59 -0.22 6.26 -2.14
N ILE A 60 0.36 5.31 -1.43
CA ILE A 60 -0.23 4.76 -0.19
C ILE A 60 -0.33 5.87 0.86
N TYR A 61 0.73 6.66 1.08
CA TYR A 61 0.71 7.78 2.02
C TYR A 61 -0.42 8.77 1.71
N VAL A 62 -0.54 9.19 0.45
CA VAL A 62 -1.59 10.12 0.01
C VAL A 62 -2.98 9.50 0.23
N LEU A 63 -3.17 8.22 -0.09
CA LEU A 63 -4.43 7.51 0.08
C LEU A 63 -4.85 7.44 1.55
N LEU A 64 -3.93 7.05 2.44
CA LEU A 64 -4.22 6.93 3.88
C LEU A 64 -4.43 8.29 4.53
N ARG A 65 -3.63 9.32 4.17
CA ARG A 65 -3.82 10.69 4.64
C ARG A 65 -5.19 11.24 4.24
N ARG A 66 -5.65 10.96 3.01
CA ARG A 66 -7.00 11.34 2.56
C ARG A 66 -8.06 10.61 3.36
N ALA A 67 -7.94 9.30 3.56
CA ALA A 67 -8.90 8.53 4.34
C ALA A 67 -9.03 9.04 5.79
N ALA A 68 -7.91 9.39 6.43
CA ALA A 68 -7.92 9.96 7.79
C ALA A 68 -8.56 11.37 7.81
N GLY A 69 -8.36 12.17 6.76
CA GLY A 69 -8.95 13.51 6.62
C GLY A 69 -10.40 13.55 6.14
N HIS A 70 -11.02 12.42 5.77
CA HIS A 70 -12.46 12.32 5.44
C HIS A 70 -13.27 11.84 6.65
N SER A 71 -12.75 12.07 7.86
CA SER A 71 -13.46 11.84 9.12
C SER A 71 -14.24 13.10 9.54
N GLU A 72 -15.02 13.70 8.62
CA GLU A 72 -15.98 14.79 8.88
C GLU A 72 -17.20 14.64 7.98
#